data_AF-A0A0S8JTA1-F1
#
_entry.id   AF-A0A0S8JTA1-F1
#
_cell.length_a   1.000
_cell.length_b   1.000
_cell.length_c   1.000
_cell.angle_alpha   90.00
_cell.angle_beta   90.00
_cell.angle_gamma   90.00
#
_symmetry.space_group_name_H-M   'P 1'
#
loop_
_entity.id
_entity.type
_entity.pdbx_description
1 polymer ?
#
loop_
_entity_poly.entity_id
_entity_poly.type
_entity_poly.pdbx_seq_one_letter_code
_entity_poly.pdbx_strand_id
1 'polypeptide(L)'
;MNLLHPIYHAHGYHIGSRTDIERILPADLANEDCDLLIDDLSEPPRFIERLAPVTTQIGKETVRGRNSTELMVKSLRVIEQLVARITLSIHQIVQSKLGERGMVPFMSLDLDADTLHRIIEMDYELGENIYGKILDLLRSGVVAPCLTTPFQIILPLFEREEDLRLLVRIGLNFYWPIVARYHRFVSKVHNEQAFVVSFWLPEAGYSTRALEIVHEEFIRKCKEEKVSQPHLVILLDQQQSVERNGDSLMKSWNVVPLDSRGNRTVSVVFRDRTFSDWVTYSNPSVKKLLDRTIAKADSDLNAQKIDYCWAHFQDLHALCFNPKTAPNFEQEIVKLTELGYLPVSPDVFVRRKLLGRYGCGTDEPQTVQLKERTACRDWHLNNISLGRWEGLLDSNGQTKIVDENHPYFRQTRNGRREEPGPQCWKIAFNRMIRNCFETVRGEYDRPGPGMLRVLADLVPTSNKRIKHQNVERFLIAYAYVYWREHFLNFDMSESDLNLHVLAPETLLHGLRGAELTDEQIVVAAVAAQAYHLPVRRHGLSGPGQRHSRPPLAGPPRDGAAIGEFLPRGTDRVQIGLRAL
;
A
#
# COMPACT_ATOMS: atom_id res chain seq x y z
N MET A 1 17.52 9.65 -29.52
CA MET A 1 16.68 9.60 -28.32
C MET A 1 17.43 8.78 -27.29
N ASN A 2 17.46 9.19 -26.02
CA ASN A 2 18.11 8.37 -24.99
C ASN A 2 17.25 7.14 -24.73
N LEU A 3 17.88 5.96 -24.61
CA LEU A 3 17.18 4.69 -24.38
C LEU A 3 17.17 4.28 -22.90
N LEU A 4 17.77 5.10 -22.03
CA LEU A 4 17.59 5.02 -20.58
C LEU A 4 16.23 5.64 -20.19
N HIS A 5 15.42 4.84 -19.51
CA HIS A 5 14.17 5.26 -18.89
C HIS A 5 14.31 5.27 -17.36
N PRO A 6 14.38 6.47 -16.74
CA PRO A 6 14.22 6.58 -15.30
C PRO A 6 12.84 6.07 -14.87
N ILE A 7 12.79 5.10 -13.95
CA ILE A 7 11.54 4.52 -13.47
C ILE A 7 11.24 5.05 -12.07
N TYR A 8 10.06 5.60 -11.87
CA TYR A 8 9.65 6.14 -10.58
C TYR A 8 8.42 5.41 -10.03
N HIS A 9 8.47 5.13 -8.73
CA HIS A 9 7.32 4.65 -7.97
C HIS A 9 7.27 5.38 -6.62
N ALA A 10 6.07 5.78 -6.22
CA ALA A 10 5.82 6.28 -4.89
C ALA A 10 4.82 5.38 -4.17
N HIS A 11 5.19 4.98 -2.96
CA HIS A 11 4.33 4.22 -2.05
C HIS A 11 3.69 5.15 -1.03
N GLY A 12 2.38 5.35 -1.11
CA GLY A 12 1.65 6.17 -0.15
C GLY A 12 0.90 5.31 0.85
N TYR A 13 1.18 5.52 2.13
CA TYR A 13 0.46 4.82 3.19
C TYR A 13 0.47 5.62 4.49
N HIS A 14 -0.63 5.51 5.23
CA HIS A 14 -0.76 6.11 6.54
C HIS A 14 -1.24 5.13 7.58
N ILE A 15 -0.35 4.90 8.54
CA ILE A 15 -0.76 4.40 9.85
C ILE A 15 -1.60 5.51 10.49
N GLY A 16 -2.91 5.27 10.53
CA GLY A 16 -3.90 6.23 11.00
C GLY A 16 -3.67 6.68 12.46
N SER A 17 -4.34 7.75 12.85
CA SER A 17 -4.33 8.28 14.21
C SER A 17 -5.47 7.71 15.05
N ARG A 18 -6.14 6.65 14.56
CA ARG A 18 -7.30 6.02 15.20
C ARG A 18 -6.88 5.39 16.53
N THR A 19 -7.58 5.71 17.60
CA THR A 19 -7.35 5.20 18.96
C THR A 19 -8.41 4.22 19.40
N ASP A 20 -9.65 4.39 18.93
CA ASP A 20 -10.78 3.53 19.27
C ASP A 20 -11.87 3.58 18.19
N ILE A 21 -12.87 2.71 18.31
CA ILE A 21 -14.08 2.68 17.47
C ILE A 21 -15.17 3.46 18.20
N GLU A 22 -15.87 4.34 17.49
CA GLU A 22 -16.94 5.17 18.08
C GLU A 22 -18.25 4.41 18.25
N ARG A 23 -18.52 3.44 17.35
CA ARG A 23 -19.73 2.61 17.39
C ARG A 23 -19.74 1.72 18.64
N ILE A 24 -20.80 1.85 19.44
CA ILE A 24 -21.08 1.00 20.60
C ILE A 24 -22.14 -0.01 20.17
N LEU A 25 -21.81 -1.30 20.22
CA LEU A 25 -22.75 -2.37 19.94
C LEU A 25 -23.51 -2.78 21.22
N PRO A 26 -24.80 -3.14 21.11
CA PRO A 26 -25.55 -3.65 22.24
C PRO A 26 -25.02 -5.02 22.67
N ALA A 27 -25.21 -5.37 23.95
CA ALA A 27 -24.77 -6.65 24.48
C ALA A 27 -25.67 -7.83 24.04
N ASP A 28 -26.91 -7.53 23.65
CA ASP A 28 -27.95 -8.47 23.19
C ASP A 28 -28.89 -7.74 22.22
N LEU A 29 -29.53 -8.46 21.30
CA LEU A 29 -30.42 -7.93 20.27
C LEU A 29 -31.91 -8.01 20.65
N ALA A 30 -32.27 -8.68 21.76
CA ALA A 30 -33.66 -8.98 22.12
C ALA A 30 -34.60 -7.75 22.25
N ASN A 31 -34.08 -6.55 22.49
CA ASN A 31 -34.86 -5.30 22.57
C ASN A 31 -34.35 -4.22 21.62
N GLU A 32 -33.55 -4.60 20.62
CA GLU A 32 -32.90 -3.66 19.71
C GLU A 32 -33.68 -3.58 18.39
N ASP A 33 -33.69 -2.39 17.79
CA ASP A 33 -34.21 -2.19 16.44
C ASP A 33 -33.18 -2.68 15.42
N CYS A 34 -33.38 -3.90 14.93
CA CYS A 34 -32.44 -4.54 14.02
C CYS A 34 -32.31 -3.77 12.70
N ASP A 35 -33.38 -3.15 12.19
CA ASP A 35 -33.33 -2.39 10.95
C ASP A 35 -32.42 -1.17 11.11
N LEU A 36 -32.56 -0.43 12.23
CA LEU A 36 -31.67 0.69 12.53
C LEU A 36 -30.20 0.25 12.70
N LEU A 37 -29.96 -0.91 13.31
CA LEU A 37 -28.61 -1.46 13.44
C LEU A 37 -28.04 -1.88 12.08
N ILE A 38 -28.85 -2.44 11.19
CA ILE A 38 -28.44 -2.83 9.83
C ILE A 38 -28.07 -1.59 9.02
N ASP A 39 -28.85 -0.51 9.12
CA ASP A 39 -28.54 0.76 8.46
C ASP A 39 -27.22 1.34 8.98
N ASP A 40 -26.99 1.39 10.30
CA ASP A 40 -25.69 1.83 10.84
C ASP A 40 -24.55 0.89 10.42
N LEU A 41 -24.75 -0.43 10.45
CA LEU A 41 -23.74 -1.41 10.05
C LEU A 41 -23.45 -1.41 8.54
N SER A 42 -24.36 -0.86 7.73
CA SER A 42 -24.17 -0.63 6.29
C SER A 42 -23.31 0.61 5.99
N GLU A 43 -22.93 1.36 7.02
CA GLU A 43 -21.97 2.46 6.96
C GLU A 43 -20.58 2.03 7.47
N PRO A 44 -19.49 2.61 6.92
CA PRO A 44 -18.13 2.37 7.38
C PRO A 44 -17.97 2.59 8.90
N PRO A 45 -17.11 1.81 9.59
CA PRO A 45 -16.88 2.03 11.01
C PRO A 45 -16.33 3.44 11.28
N ARG A 46 -16.90 4.12 12.28
CA ARG A 46 -16.40 5.41 12.76
C ARG A 46 -15.36 5.21 13.86
N PHE A 47 -14.40 6.12 13.92
CA PHE A 47 -13.25 5.97 14.82
C PHE A 47 -12.93 7.27 15.54
N ILE A 48 -12.56 7.13 16.81
CA ILE A 48 -11.98 8.20 17.60
C ILE A 48 -10.51 8.35 17.19
N GLU A 49 -10.08 9.58 16.93
CA GLU A 49 -8.69 9.87 16.59
C GLU A 49 -7.92 10.57 17.71
N ARG A 50 -6.63 10.27 17.79
CA ARG A 50 -5.68 10.97 18.65
C ARG A 50 -5.62 12.44 18.24
N LEU A 51 -5.67 13.33 19.23
CA LEU A 51 -5.29 14.73 19.08
C LEU A 51 -3.80 14.88 19.44
N ALA A 52 -2.99 15.17 18.44
CA ALA A 52 -1.55 15.40 18.56
C ALA A 52 -1.09 16.39 17.47
N PRO A 53 -1.30 17.70 17.66
CA PRO A 53 -1.05 18.70 16.62
C PRO A 53 0.37 18.63 16.07
N VAL A 54 0.47 18.64 14.75
CA VAL A 54 1.73 18.53 14.02
C VAL A 54 1.74 19.47 12.82
N THR A 55 2.94 19.86 12.39
CA THR A 55 3.15 20.73 11.24
C THR A 55 4.30 20.22 10.39
N THR A 56 4.25 20.51 9.10
CA THR A 56 5.38 20.35 8.18
C THR A 56 5.39 21.50 7.16
N GLN A 57 6.49 21.65 6.45
CA GLN A 57 6.62 22.65 5.40
C GLN A 57 7.01 21.95 4.09
N ILE A 58 6.23 22.22 3.04
CA ILE A 58 6.39 21.65 1.69
C ILE A 58 6.56 22.84 0.73
N GLY A 59 7.76 23.01 0.18
CA GLY A 59 8.09 24.22 -0.57
C GLY A 59 7.87 25.47 0.29
N LYS A 60 6.93 26.32 -0.16
CA LYS A 60 6.54 27.55 0.56
C LYS A 60 5.31 27.34 1.44
N GLU A 61 4.63 26.22 1.34
CA GLU A 61 3.39 25.95 2.06
C GLU A 61 3.66 25.35 3.44
N THR A 62 3.02 25.90 4.47
CA THR A 62 3.00 25.30 5.80
C THR A 62 1.72 24.50 5.94
N VAL A 63 1.85 23.20 6.15
CA VAL A 63 0.72 22.28 6.33
C VAL A 63 0.60 21.98 7.83
N ARG A 64 -0.63 22.02 8.36
CA ARG A 64 -0.94 21.76 9.77
C ARG A 64 -2.07 20.75 9.87
N GLY A 65 -1.99 19.85 10.84
CA GLY A 65 -3.04 18.89 11.16
C GLY A 65 -3.22 18.73 12.66
N ARG A 66 -4.43 18.38 13.11
CA ARG A 66 -4.72 18.02 14.51
C ARG A 66 -3.97 16.76 14.93
N ASN A 67 -3.58 15.93 13.96
CA ASN A 67 -2.74 14.75 14.13
C ASN A 67 -1.93 14.45 12.85
N SER A 68 -1.15 13.37 12.87
CA SER A 68 -0.35 12.98 11.70
C SER A 68 -1.20 12.58 10.52
N THR A 69 -2.34 11.91 10.71
CA THR A 69 -3.21 11.50 9.61
C THR A 69 -3.72 12.71 8.85
N GLU A 70 -4.26 13.70 9.58
CA GLU A 70 -4.77 14.93 8.97
C GLU A 70 -3.67 15.73 8.27
N LEU A 71 -2.50 15.86 8.90
CA LEU A 71 -1.34 16.53 8.30
C LEU A 71 -0.99 15.90 6.96
N MET A 72 -0.96 14.57 6.91
CA MET A 72 -0.49 13.88 5.73
C MET A 72 -1.52 13.86 4.60
N VAL A 73 -2.82 13.70 4.88
CA VAL A 73 -3.87 13.87 3.86
C VAL A 73 -3.83 15.30 3.30
N LYS A 74 -3.71 16.33 4.14
CA LYS A 74 -3.52 17.71 3.66
C LYS A 74 -2.23 17.89 2.84
N SER A 75 -1.19 17.11 3.13
CA SER A 75 0.05 17.12 2.35
C SER A 75 -0.14 16.49 0.96
N LEU A 76 -1.05 15.51 0.83
CA LEU A 76 -1.40 14.92 -0.46
C LEU A 76 -2.00 15.94 -1.42
N ARG A 77 -2.74 16.94 -0.93
CA ARG A 77 -3.20 18.07 -1.75
C ARG A 77 -2.04 18.82 -2.43
N VAL A 78 -0.97 19.08 -1.68
CA VAL A 78 0.22 19.77 -2.20
C VAL A 78 0.96 18.89 -3.22
N ILE A 79 1.03 17.58 -2.94
CA ILE A 79 1.67 16.60 -3.83
C ILE A 79 0.88 16.42 -5.13
N GLU A 80 -0.44 16.33 -5.05
CA GLU A 80 -1.34 16.27 -6.22
C GLU A 80 -1.11 17.48 -7.14
N GLN A 81 -1.14 18.69 -6.59
CA GLN A 81 -0.85 19.91 -7.36
C GLN A 81 0.55 19.91 -7.98
N LEU A 82 1.55 19.36 -7.27
CA LEU A 82 2.90 19.22 -7.79
C LEU A 82 2.94 18.28 -9.01
N VAL A 83 2.27 17.13 -8.94
CA VAL A 83 2.17 16.17 -10.05
C VAL A 83 1.46 16.81 -11.24
N ALA A 84 0.38 17.57 -11.00
CA ALA A 84 -0.32 18.32 -12.04
C ALA A 84 0.61 19.35 -12.72
N ARG A 85 1.42 20.10 -11.96
CA ARG A 85 2.38 21.07 -12.52
C ARG A 85 3.48 20.41 -13.35
N ILE A 86 4.02 19.28 -12.90
CA ILE A 86 4.99 18.48 -13.67
C ILE A 86 4.39 18.15 -15.04
N THR A 87 3.17 17.63 -15.04
CA THR A 87 2.43 17.22 -16.24
C THR A 87 2.31 18.36 -17.23
N LEU A 88 1.84 19.53 -16.79
CA LEU A 88 1.72 20.72 -17.62
C LEU A 88 3.06 21.16 -18.21
N SER A 89 4.14 21.03 -17.44
CA SER A 89 5.48 21.45 -17.85
C SER A 89 6.08 20.52 -18.91
N ILE A 90 5.85 19.20 -18.80
CA ILE A 90 6.50 18.23 -19.69
C ILE A 90 5.64 17.84 -20.90
N HIS A 91 4.34 18.09 -20.89
CA HIS A 91 3.39 17.61 -21.91
C HIS A 91 3.82 17.90 -23.35
N GLN A 92 4.18 19.16 -23.64
CA GLN A 92 4.59 19.57 -24.97
C GLN A 92 5.89 18.88 -25.41
N ILE A 93 6.83 18.68 -24.48
CA ILE A 93 8.12 18.04 -24.77
C ILE A 93 7.91 16.55 -25.05
N VAL A 94 7.08 15.89 -24.25
CA VAL A 94 6.71 14.48 -24.42
C VAL A 94 6.12 14.22 -25.80
N GLN A 95 5.20 15.07 -26.27
CA GLN A 95 4.61 14.91 -27.60
C GLN A 95 5.55 15.32 -28.74
N SER A 96 6.10 16.54 -28.69
CA SER A 96 6.83 17.14 -29.82
C SER A 96 8.25 16.61 -29.98
N LYS A 97 8.94 16.33 -28.88
CA LYS A 97 10.37 15.96 -28.87
C LYS A 97 10.57 14.46 -28.65
N LEU A 98 9.74 13.83 -27.82
CA LEU A 98 9.82 12.40 -27.52
C LEU A 98 8.87 11.55 -28.37
N GLY A 99 8.00 12.18 -29.18
CA GLY A 99 7.18 11.50 -30.18
C GLY A 99 6.01 10.69 -29.59
N GLU A 100 5.64 10.95 -28.34
CA GLU A 100 4.54 10.26 -27.68
C GLU A 100 3.18 10.77 -28.13
N ARG A 101 2.20 9.87 -28.25
CA ARG A 101 0.84 10.23 -28.72
C ARG A 101 0.06 11.09 -27.72
N GLY A 102 0.43 11.02 -26.46
CA GLY A 102 -0.18 11.74 -25.36
C GLY A 102 0.71 11.68 -24.12
N MET A 103 0.16 12.05 -22.97
CA MET A 103 0.88 11.87 -21.72
C MET A 103 1.17 10.40 -21.47
N VAL A 104 2.44 10.10 -21.21
CA VAL A 104 2.89 8.81 -20.67
C VAL A 104 3.04 8.99 -19.17
N PRO A 105 2.53 8.06 -18.34
CA PRO A 105 2.70 8.15 -16.90
C PRO A 105 4.18 8.16 -16.52
N PHE A 106 4.65 9.25 -15.92
CA PHE A 106 6.08 9.41 -15.60
C PHE A 106 6.47 8.67 -14.31
N MET A 107 5.49 8.24 -13.52
CA MET A 107 5.66 7.46 -12.31
C MET A 107 4.44 6.56 -12.06
N SER A 108 4.58 5.59 -11.16
CA SER A 108 3.45 4.88 -10.57
C SER A 108 3.21 5.28 -9.12
N LEU A 109 1.98 5.08 -8.64
CA LEU A 109 1.55 5.36 -7.28
C LEU A 109 0.64 4.24 -6.78
N ASP A 110 0.94 3.70 -5.59
CA ASP A 110 -0.04 2.97 -4.79
C ASP A 110 -0.41 3.76 -3.53
N LEU A 111 -1.67 3.62 -3.12
CA LEU A 111 -2.23 4.14 -1.87
C LEU A 111 -3.07 3.04 -1.23
N ASP A 112 -2.74 2.53 -0.03
CA ASP A 112 -3.60 1.49 0.54
C ASP A 112 -5.06 1.95 0.70
N ALA A 113 -5.97 0.98 0.69
CA ALA A 113 -7.39 1.22 0.76
C ALA A 113 -7.80 2.06 1.99
N ASP A 114 -7.15 1.85 3.14
CA ASP A 114 -7.46 2.62 4.36
C ASP A 114 -7.01 4.08 4.21
N THR A 115 -5.85 4.32 3.58
CA THR A 115 -5.37 5.66 3.24
C THR A 115 -6.32 6.38 2.27
N LEU A 116 -6.75 5.74 1.17
CA LEU A 116 -7.69 6.34 0.23
C LEU A 116 -9.04 6.66 0.87
N HIS A 117 -9.56 5.77 1.70
CA HIS A 117 -10.79 6.01 2.45
C HIS A 117 -10.67 7.18 3.43
N ARG A 118 -9.54 7.31 4.13
CA ARG A 118 -9.26 8.47 5.00
C ARG A 118 -9.26 9.79 4.25
N ILE A 119 -8.81 9.80 2.99
CA ILE A 119 -8.86 11.01 2.16
C ILE A 119 -10.32 11.41 1.91
N ILE A 120 -11.19 10.45 1.60
CA ILE A 120 -12.63 10.71 1.38
C ILE A 120 -13.30 11.28 2.64
N GLU A 121 -13.10 10.64 3.79
CA GLU A 121 -13.67 11.12 5.06
C GLU A 121 -13.21 12.56 5.37
N MET A 122 -11.93 12.83 5.12
CA MET A 122 -11.37 14.17 5.32
C MET A 122 -11.83 15.19 4.28
N ASP A 123 -12.04 14.80 3.03
CA ASP A 123 -12.58 15.68 2.00
C ASP A 123 -13.96 16.21 2.43
N TYR A 124 -14.79 15.35 3.03
CA TYR A 124 -16.06 15.74 3.63
C TYR A 124 -15.88 16.70 4.82
N GLU A 125 -14.99 16.38 5.76
CA GLU A 125 -14.73 17.24 6.93
C GLU A 125 -14.16 18.63 6.54
N LEU A 126 -13.32 18.69 5.52
CA LEU A 126 -12.59 19.90 5.11
C LEU A 126 -13.28 20.68 3.98
N GLY A 127 -14.30 20.12 3.34
CA GLY A 127 -14.90 20.68 2.12
C GLY A 127 -13.92 20.69 0.94
N GLU A 128 -13.06 19.68 0.85
CA GLU A 128 -12.07 19.52 -0.22
C GLU A 128 -12.47 18.39 -1.19
N ASN A 129 -11.65 18.17 -2.22
CA ASN A 129 -11.84 17.09 -3.20
C ASN A 129 -10.46 16.56 -3.62
N ILE A 130 -9.67 16.12 -2.65
CA ILE A 130 -8.35 15.53 -2.88
C ILE A 130 -8.51 14.17 -3.56
N TYR A 131 -9.44 13.34 -3.10
CA TYR A 131 -9.68 11.99 -3.62
C TYR A 131 -10.03 12.03 -5.10
N GLY A 132 -10.98 12.87 -5.52
CA GLY A 132 -11.38 13.01 -6.92
C GLY A 132 -10.21 13.45 -7.81
N LYS A 133 -9.40 14.41 -7.35
CA LYS A 133 -8.21 14.87 -8.09
C LYS A 133 -7.14 13.79 -8.24
N ILE A 134 -6.87 13.02 -7.18
CA ILE A 134 -5.95 11.87 -7.26
C ILE A 134 -6.47 10.84 -8.27
N LEU A 135 -7.76 10.54 -8.24
CA LEU A 135 -8.37 9.64 -9.20
C LEU A 135 -8.27 10.17 -10.63
N ASP A 136 -8.42 11.47 -10.84
CA ASP A 136 -8.27 12.07 -12.16
C ASP A 136 -6.84 11.93 -12.68
N LEU A 137 -5.81 12.10 -11.84
CA LEU A 137 -4.41 11.85 -12.21
C LEU A 137 -4.19 10.38 -12.66
N LEU A 138 -4.79 9.42 -11.95
CA LEU A 138 -4.67 7.99 -12.27
C LEU A 138 -5.45 7.63 -13.55
N ARG A 139 -6.69 8.10 -13.68
CA ARG A 139 -7.60 7.76 -14.79
C ARG A 139 -7.20 8.46 -16.10
N SER A 140 -6.56 9.61 -16.03
CA SER A 140 -6.03 10.36 -17.19
C SER A 140 -4.61 9.95 -17.60
N GLY A 141 -4.04 8.92 -16.97
CA GLY A 141 -2.71 8.40 -17.31
C GLY A 141 -1.55 9.37 -17.06
N VAL A 142 -1.72 10.30 -16.11
CA VAL A 142 -0.62 11.14 -15.61
C VAL A 142 0.29 10.34 -14.69
N VAL A 143 -0.31 9.52 -13.83
CA VAL A 143 0.36 8.56 -12.96
C VAL A 143 -0.28 7.20 -13.16
N ALA A 144 0.53 6.14 -13.19
CA ALA A 144 0.00 4.79 -13.31
C ALA A 144 -0.43 4.26 -11.93
N PRO A 145 -1.62 3.66 -11.79
CA PRO A 145 -2.00 2.99 -10.55
C PRO A 145 -1.13 1.76 -10.32
N CYS A 146 -0.59 1.63 -9.11
CA CYS A 146 0.04 0.41 -8.61
C CYS A 146 -0.88 -0.18 -7.54
N LEU A 147 -1.11 -1.49 -7.61
CA LEU A 147 -1.98 -2.21 -6.69
C LEU A 147 -1.23 -2.47 -5.39
N THR A 148 -1.95 -2.54 -4.29
CA THR A 148 -1.41 -3.07 -3.04
C THR A 148 -2.51 -3.73 -2.23
N THR A 149 -2.13 -4.50 -1.21
CA THR A 149 -3.08 -5.08 -0.26
C THR A 149 -3.53 -4.04 0.76
N PRO A 150 -4.78 -4.10 1.26
CA PRO A 150 -5.23 -3.19 2.31
C PRO A 150 -4.44 -3.42 3.62
N PHE A 151 -4.46 -2.40 4.48
CA PHE A 151 -3.87 -2.42 5.83
C PHE A 151 -2.34 -2.57 5.91
N GLN A 152 -1.63 -2.57 4.79
CA GLN A 152 -0.16 -2.60 4.74
C GLN A 152 0.43 -3.76 5.55
N ILE A 153 -0.01 -4.98 5.29
CA ILE A 153 0.48 -6.17 6.00
C ILE A 153 1.61 -6.81 5.21
N ILE A 154 2.71 -7.19 5.89
CA ILE A 154 3.79 -7.95 5.26
C ILE A 154 3.28 -9.36 4.96
N LEU A 155 2.99 -9.63 3.68
CA LEU A 155 2.32 -10.86 3.26
C LEU A 155 3.04 -12.14 3.72
N PRO A 156 4.39 -12.24 3.69
CA PRO A 156 5.10 -13.41 4.23
C PRO A 156 4.92 -13.69 5.74
N LEU A 157 4.36 -12.74 6.51
CA LEU A 157 4.06 -12.93 7.94
C LEU A 157 2.67 -13.57 8.17
N PHE A 158 1.82 -13.69 7.14
CA PHE A 158 0.60 -14.47 7.25
C PHE A 158 0.90 -15.98 7.20
N GLU A 159 0.48 -16.69 8.25
CA GLU A 159 0.66 -18.14 8.33
C GLU A 159 -0.36 -18.88 7.46
N ARG A 160 -1.62 -18.46 7.47
CA ARG A 160 -2.72 -19.13 6.75
C ARG A 160 -2.88 -18.58 5.34
N GLU A 161 -3.02 -19.51 4.38
CA GLU A 161 -3.12 -19.14 2.96
C GLU A 161 -4.48 -18.55 2.62
N GLU A 162 -5.54 -19.05 3.24
CA GLU A 162 -6.91 -18.57 3.07
C GLU A 162 -7.02 -17.07 3.38
N ASP A 163 -6.44 -16.63 4.50
CA ASP A 163 -6.52 -15.24 4.95
C ASP A 163 -5.68 -14.32 4.03
N LEU A 164 -4.52 -14.82 3.55
CA LEU A 164 -3.70 -14.12 2.58
C LEU A 164 -4.41 -13.98 1.23
N ARG A 165 -5.04 -15.04 0.72
CA ARG A 165 -5.87 -14.99 -0.49
C ARG A 165 -7.00 -14.00 -0.33
N LEU A 166 -7.74 -14.06 0.78
CA LEU A 166 -8.82 -13.12 1.09
C LEU A 166 -8.33 -11.66 1.01
N LEU A 167 -7.20 -11.35 1.67
CA LEU A 167 -6.62 -10.01 1.66
C LEU A 167 -6.25 -9.53 0.26
N VAL A 168 -5.66 -10.40 -0.56
CA VAL A 168 -5.30 -10.11 -1.95
C VAL A 168 -6.56 -9.88 -2.79
N ARG A 169 -7.60 -10.72 -2.64
CA ARG A 169 -8.89 -10.56 -3.34
C ARG A 169 -9.54 -9.23 -3.03
N ILE A 170 -9.53 -8.84 -1.75
CA ILE A 170 -10.04 -7.55 -1.31
C ILE A 170 -9.27 -6.40 -1.97
N GLY A 171 -7.92 -6.43 -1.93
CA GLY A 171 -7.09 -5.42 -2.58
C GLY A 171 -7.33 -5.32 -4.09
N LEU A 172 -7.44 -6.46 -4.77
CA LEU A 172 -7.77 -6.51 -6.20
C LEU A 172 -9.13 -5.89 -6.48
N ASN A 173 -10.17 -6.25 -5.72
CA ASN A 173 -11.52 -5.69 -5.88
C ASN A 173 -11.56 -4.19 -5.65
N PHE A 174 -10.84 -3.69 -4.64
CA PHE A 174 -10.75 -2.27 -4.34
C PHE A 174 -10.12 -1.49 -5.51
N TYR A 175 -9.00 -1.98 -6.06
CA TYR A 175 -8.26 -1.29 -7.11
C TYR A 175 -8.83 -1.48 -8.51
N TRP A 176 -9.61 -2.55 -8.75
CA TRP A 176 -10.05 -2.93 -10.09
C TRP A 176 -10.69 -1.79 -10.89
N PRO A 177 -11.61 -0.99 -10.31
CA PRO A 177 -12.25 0.10 -11.05
C PRO A 177 -11.27 1.20 -11.49
N ILE A 178 -10.22 1.46 -10.70
CA ILE A 178 -9.15 2.43 -11.02
C ILE A 178 -8.35 1.92 -12.22
N VAL A 179 -7.87 0.68 -12.12
CA VAL A 179 -6.98 0.05 -13.10
C VAL A 179 -7.72 -0.12 -14.43
N ALA A 180 -8.96 -0.57 -14.41
CA ALA A 180 -9.79 -0.68 -15.61
C ALA A 180 -9.94 0.67 -16.34
N ARG A 181 -10.18 1.77 -15.61
CA ARG A 181 -10.26 3.12 -16.19
C ARG A 181 -8.91 3.56 -16.80
N TYR A 182 -7.80 3.36 -16.08
CA TYR A 182 -6.45 3.64 -16.58
C TYR A 182 -6.12 2.85 -17.85
N HIS A 183 -6.42 1.55 -17.91
CA HIS A 183 -6.17 0.74 -19.09
C HIS A 183 -7.01 1.15 -20.31
N ARG A 184 -8.26 1.60 -20.10
CA ARG A 184 -9.06 2.20 -21.17
C ARG A 184 -8.40 3.45 -21.73
N PHE A 185 -7.84 4.31 -20.88
CA PHE A 185 -7.06 5.47 -21.31
C PHE A 185 -5.84 5.04 -22.14
N VAL A 186 -5.01 4.13 -21.62
CA VAL A 186 -3.80 3.65 -22.31
C VAL A 186 -4.14 3.05 -23.68
N SER A 187 -5.18 2.22 -23.75
CA SER A 187 -5.64 1.63 -25.00
C SER A 187 -6.11 2.69 -26.00
N LYS A 188 -6.83 3.72 -25.54
CA LYS A 188 -7.37 4.79 -26.38
C LYS A 188 -6.29 5.75 -26.89
N VAL A 189 -5.38 6.19 -26.02
CA VAL A 189 -4.39 7.22 -26.35
C VAL A 189 -3.15 6.63 -27.00
N HIS A 190 -2.64 5.52 -26.46
CA HIS A 190 -1.37 4.93 -26.88
C HIS A 190 -1.52 3.74 -27.82
N ASN A 191 -2.74 3.20 -27.98
CA ASN A 191 -3.00 1.96 -28.73
C ASN A 191 -2.16 0.78 -28.22
N GLU A 192 -2.07 0.63 -26.90
CA GLU A 192 -1.34 -0.44 -26.22
C GLU A 192 -2.37 -1.35 -25.53
N GLN A 193 -2.60 -2.54 -26.10
CA GLN A 193 -3.70 -3.43 -25.71
C GLN A 193 -3.36 -4.39 -24.55
N ALA A 194 -2.07 -4.60 -24.25
CA ALA A 194 -1.66 -5.49 -23.16
C ALA A 194 -2.09 -4.94 -21.80
N PHE A 195 -2.69 -5.79 -20.96
CA PHE A 195 -3.13 -5.42 -19.62
C PHE A 195 -2.02 -5.68 -18.60
N VAL A 196 -1.06 -4.75 -18.54
CA VAL A 196 0.06 -4.76 -17.60
C VAL A 196 -0.23 -3.95 -16.35
N VAL A 197 -0.06 -4.56 -15.18
CA VAL A 197 -0.36 -3.94 -13.88
C VAL A 197 0.80 -4.12 -12.91
N SER A 198 1.19 -3.03 -12.24
CA SER A 198 2.17 -3.06 -11.16
C SER A 198 1.51 -3.39 -9.82
N PHE A 199 2.22 -4.14 -8.97
CA PHE A 199 1.78 -4.48 -7.63
C PHE A 199 2.92 -4.28 -6.61
N TRP A 200 2.64 -3.49 -5.58
CA TRP A 200 3.49 -3.24 -4.44
C TRP A 200 3.12 -4.18 -3.30
N LEU A 201 4.04 -5.09 -2.96
CA LEU A 201 3.97 -5.87 -1.72
C LEU A 201 4.36 -4.91 -0.58
N PRO A 202 3.58 -4.78 0.50
CA PRO A 202 3.95 -3.91 1.63
C PRO A 202 5.38 -4.19 2.12
N GLU A 203 6.21 -3.13 2.21
CA GLU A 203 7.66 -3.20 2.48
C GLU A 203 8.47 -4.05 1.48
N ALA A 204 7.97 -4.24 0.26
CA ALA A 204 8.43 -5.24 -0.70
C ALA A 204 8.56 -6.64 -0.09
N GLY A 205 7.70 -6.97 0.88
CA GLY A 205 7.73 -8.22 1.63
C GLY A 205 7.49 -9.43 0.72
N TYR A 206 8.55 -10.18 0.43
CA TYR A 206 8.57 -11.26 -0.56
C TYR A 206 8.70 -12.64 0.09
N SER A 207 7.96 -13.60 -0.47
CA SER A 207 8.18 -15.05 -0.39
C SER A 207 7.58 -15.68 -1.64
N THR A 208 8.08 -16.84 -2.08
CA THR A 208 7.53 -17.53 -3.27
C THR A 208 6.02 -17.77 -3.11
N ARG A 209 5.59 -18.24 -1.93
CA ARG A 209 4.17 -18.45 -1.61
C ARG A 209 3.31 -17.19 -1.79
N ALA A 210 3.77 -16.05 -1.27
CA ALA A 210 3.01 -14.81 -1.39
C ALA A 210 2.91 -14.36 -2.85
N LEU A 211 4.00 -14.47 -3.62
CA LEU A 211 4.01 -14.14 -5.04
C LEU A 211 3.05 -15.03 -5.86
N GLU A 212 3.09 -16.35 -5.62
CA GLU A 212 2.18 -17.31 -6.28
C GLU A 212 0.71 -16.96 -6.02
N ILE A 213 0.35 -16.69 -4.76
CA ILE A 213 -1.01 -16.30 -4.38
C ILE A 213 -1.42 -15.00 -5.07
N VAL A 214 -0.59 -13.95 -5.04
CA VAL A 214 -0.90 -12.67 -5.70
C VAL A 214 -1.15 -12.89 -7.19
N HIS A 215 -0.28 -13.65 -7.87
CA HIS A 215 -0.43 -13.93 -9.28
C HIS A 215 -1.69 -14.76 -9.59
N GLU A 216 -1.96 -15.82 -8.84
CA GLU A 216 -3.16 -16.64 -9.05
C GLU A 216 -4.46 -15.85 -8.89
N GLU A 217 -4.54 -15.02 -7.86
CA GLU A 217 -5.71 -14.18 -7.61
C GLU A 217 -5.85 -13.07 -8.65
N PHE A 218 -4.74 -12.49 -9.11
CA PHE A 218 -4.74 -11.55 -10.23
C PHE A 218 -5.26 -12.20 -11.51
N ILE A 219 -4.72 -13.36 -11.90
CA ILE A 219 -5.17 -14.08 -13.10
C ILE A 219 -6.64 -14.51 -12.97
N ARG A 220 -7.08 -14.94 -11.78
CA ARG A 220 -8.50 -15.24 -11.53
C ARG A 220 -9.37 -14.01 -11.79
N LYS A 221 -9.02 -12.86 -11.21
CA LYS A 221 -9.75 -11.60 -11.43
C LYS A 221 -9.76 -11.18 -12.89
N CYS A 222 -8.62 -11.28 -13.59
CA CYS A 222 -8.55 -11.02 -15.03
C CYS A 222 -9.48 -11.92 -15.84
N LYS A 223 -9.61 -13.21 -15.49
CA LYS A 223 -10.55 -14.14 -16.16
C LYS A 223 -12.01 -13.75 -15.92
N GLU A 224 -12.36 -13.41 -14.67
CA GLU A 224 -13.72 -12.96 -14.30
C GLU A 224 -14.12 -11.71 -15.09
N GLU A 225 -13.17 -10.82 -15.29
CA GLU A 225 -13.33 -9.51 -15.92
C GLU A 225 -13.03 -9.52 -17.42
N LYS A 226 -12.79 -10.72 -17.98
CA LYS A 226 -12.54 -10.97 -19.41
C LYS A 226 -11.38 -10.12 -19.99
N VAL A 227 -10.35 -9.91 -19.18
CA VAL A 227 -9.14 -9.20 -19.58
C VAL A 227 -8.29 -10.06 -20.51
N SER A 228 -7.93 -9.51 -21.68
CA SER A 228 -6.99 -10.11 -22.61
C SER A 228 -5.54 -9.78 -22.25
N GLN A 229 -4.64 -10.75 -22.41
CA GLN A 229 -3.18 -10.57 -22.21
C GLN A 229 -2.83 -9.92 -20.85
N PRO A 230 -3.28 -10.49 -19.72
CA PRO A 230 -2.93 -9.97 -18.40
C PRO A 230 -1.45 -10.24 -18.10
N HIS A 231 -0.76 -9.24 -17.56
CA HIS A 231 0.62 -9.35 -17.13
C HIS A 231 0.85 -8.61 -15.82
N LEU A 232 1.48 -9.28 -14.86
CA LEU A 232 1.74 -8.72 -13.53
C LEU A 232 3.20 -8.25 -13.44
N VAL A 233 3.42 -7.09 -12.82
CA VAL A 233 4.74 -6.53 -12.51
C VAL A 233 4.85 -6.36 -11.01
N ILE A 234 5.86 -6.98 -10.39
CA ILE A 234 6.10 -6.85 -8.95
C ILE A 234 7.24 -5.88 -8.73
N LEU A 235 7.05 -4.97 -7.79
CA LEU A 235 8.03 -3.96 -7.43
C LEU A 235 8.83 -4.44 -6.22
N LEU A 236 10.14 -4.69 -6.39
CA LEU A 236 11.04 -5.22 -5.36
C LEU A 236 12.30 -4.36 -5.20
N ASP A 237 13.15 -4.75 -4.27
CA ASP A 237 14.49 -4.19 -4.05
C ASP A 237 15.56 -5.10 -4.66
N GLN A 238 16.56 -4.51 -5.34
CA GLN A 238 17.64 -5.29 -5.98
C GLN A 238 18.35 -6.25 -5.01
N GLN A 239 18.39 -5.94 -3.71
CA GLN A 239 19.03 -6.80 -2.71
C GLN A 239 18.26 -8.12 -2.48
N GLN A 240 17.00 -8.20 -2.92
CA GLN A 240 16.14 -9.40 -2.86
C GLN A 240 16.47 -10.43 -3.92
N SER A 241 17.22 -10.05 -4.95
CA SER A 241 17.76 -10.98 -5.93
C SER A 241 18.95 -11.77 -5.35
N VAL A 242 19.09 -13.02 -5.80
CA VAL A 242 20.25 -13.88 -5.48
C VAL A 242 21.46 -13.48 -6.33
N GLU A 243 21.20 -12.94 -7.53
CA GLU A 243 22.21 -12.44 -8.44
C GLU A 243 22.98 -11.25 -7.84
N ARG A 244 24.27 -11.18 -8.15
CA ARG A 244 25.18 -10.17 -7.57
C ARG A 244 25.46 -8.98 -8.49
N ASN A 245 25.14 -9.07 -9.78
CA ASN A 245 25.35 -7.97 -10.72
C ASN A 245 24.16 -7.00 -10.69
N GLY A 246 24.19 -6.07 -9.73
CA GLY A 246 23.14 -5.05 -9.58
C GLY A 246 22.94 -4.19 -10.82
N ASP A 247 24.00 -3.85 -11.56
CA ASP A 247 23.87 -2.98 -12.73
C ASP A 247 23.08 -3.65 -13.88
N SER A 248 23.38 -4.92 -14.15
CA SER A 248 22.63 -5.72 -15.14
C SER A 248 21.17 -5.93 -14.73
N LEU A 249 20.93 -6.29 -13.45
CA LEU A 249 19.56 -6.44 -12.92
C LEU A 249 18.75 -5.15 -13.05
N MET A 250 19.35 -4.01 -12.73
CA MET A 250 18.67 -2.73 -12.71
C MET A 250 18.36 -2.17 -14.11
N LYS A 251 19.13 -2.59 -15.13
CA LYS A 251 18.96 -2.16 -16.53
C LYS A 251 18.08 -3.09 -17.36
N SER A 252 17.91 -4.35 -16.95
CA SER A 252 17.22 -5.36 -17.78
C SER A 252 15.75 -5.52 -17.43
N TRP A 253 14.96 -6.02 -18.38
CA TRP A 253 13.63 -6.56 -18.10
C TRP A 253 13.76 -7.94 -17.43
N ASN A 254 13.42 -8.03 -16.14
CA ASN A 254 13.55 -9.25 -15.36
C ASN A 254 12.20 -9.97 -15.18
N VAL A 255 12.26 -11.31 -15.08
CA VAL A 255 11.11 -12.17 -14.76
C VAL A 255 11.45 -13.22 -13.71
N VAL A 256 10.47 -13.59 -12.90
CA VAL A 256 10.54 -14.70 -11.94
C VAL A 256 9.61 -15.82 -12.40
N PRO A 257 10.09 -17.06 -12.55
CA PRO A 257 9.24 -18.20 -12.88
C PRO A 257 8.43 -18.64 -11.66
N LEU A 258 7.13 -18.89 -11.87
CA LEU A 258 6.20 -19.41 -10.85
C LEU A 258 5.97 -20.92 -10.94
N ASP A 259 6.62 -21.58 -11.88
CA ASP A 259 6.65 -23.02 -11.97
C ASP A 259 7.98 -23.48 -12.53
N SER A 260 8.31 -24.75 -12.26
CA SER A 260 9.56 -25.36 -12.71
C SER A 260 9.70 -25.46 -14.23
N ARG A 261 8.60 -25.26 -14.98
CA ARG A 261 8.59 -25.29 -16.44
C ARG A 261 8.80 -23.91 -17.06
N GLY A 262 8.73 -22.84 -16.27
CA GLY A 262 8.86 -21.46 -16.74
C GLY A 262 7.69 -20.96 -17.58
N ASN A 263 6.53 -21.65 -17.57
CA ASN A 263 5.38 -21.28 -18.41
C ASN A 263 4.58 -20.12 -17.82
N ARG A 264 4.66 -19.94 -16.49
CA ARG A 264 4.07 -18.81 -15.78
C ARG A 264 5.21 -17.97 -15.21
N THR A 265 5.26 -16.71 -15.62
CA THR A 265 6.28 -15.77 -15.20
C THR A 265 5.66 -14.46 -14.77
N VAL A 266 6.29 -13.79 -13.81
CA VAL A 266 5.92 -12.44 -13.38
C VAL A 266 7.09 -11.51 -13.65
N SER A 267 6.84 -10.34 -14.22
CA SER A 267 7.89 -9.34 -14.37
C SER A 267 8.26 -8.75 -13.02
N VAL A 268 9.54 -8.42 -12.84
CA VAL A 268 10.02 -7.74 -11.64
C VAL A 268 10.79 -6.49 -12.04
N VAL A 269 10.47 -5.38 -11.38
CA VAL A 269 11.26 -4.15 -11.44
C VAL A 269 11.87 -3.91 -10.07
N PHE A 270 13.20 -3.89 -10.03
CA PHE A 270 13.95 -3.65 -8.81
C PHE A 270 14.25 -2.16 -8.65
N ARG A 271 14.12 -1.63 -7.43
CA ARG A 271 14.75 -0.34 -7.08
C ARG A 271 16.24 -0.51 -6.81
N ASP A 272 17.00 0.54 -7.13
CA ASP A 272 18.31 0.72 -6.54
C ASP A 272 18.12 1.23 -5.12
N ARG A 273 18.33 0.35 -4.14
CA ARG A 273 18.25 0.67 -2.71
C ARG A 273 19.14 1.83 -2.32
N THR A 274 20.41 1.80 -2.72
CA THR A 274 21.40 2.80 -2.30
C THR A 274 21.06 4.17 -2.87
N PHE A 275 20.68 4.23 -4.15
CA PHE A 275 20.22 5.47 -4.75
C PHE A 275 18.93 5.96 -4.11
N SER A 276 17.94 5.09 -3.93
CA SER A 276 16.62 5.46 -3.39
C SER A 276 16.70 5.98 -1.94
N ASP A 277 17.48 5.30 -1.10
CA ASP A 277 17.68 5.72 0.29
C ASP A 277 18.50 7.03 0.34
N TRP A 278 19.49 7.20 -0.56
CA TRP A 278 20.23 8.46 -0.68
C TRP A 278 19.32 9.63 -1.07
N VAL A 279 18.45 9.48 -2.07
CA VAL A 279 17.47 10.52 -2.46
C VAL A 279 16.57 10.88 -1.28
N THR A 280 16.01 9.86 -0.62
CA THR A 280 15.04 10.00 0.48
C THR A 280 15.63 10.71 1.70
N TYR A 281 16.83 10.32 2.13
CA TYR A 281 17.37 10.77 3.42
C TYR A 281 18.42 11.87 3.30
N SER A 282 19.09 12.02 2.16
CA SER A 282 20.16 13.02 1.99
C SER A 282 19.69 14.35 1.38
N ASN A 283 18.46 14.40 0.83
CA ASN A 283 17.88 15.58 0.18
C ASN A 283 18.85 16.27 -0.81
N PRO A 284 19.36 15.53 -1.81
CA PRO A 284 20.33 16.07 -2.77
C PRO A 284 19.77 17.23 -3.59
N SER A 285 20.67 18.06 -4.13
CA SER A 285 20.29 19.11 -5.07
C SER A 285 19.87 18.51 -6.42
N VAL A 286 19.04 19.24 -7.17
CA VAL A 286 18.59 18.85 -8.52
C VAL A 286 19.77 18.48 -9.42
N LYS A 287 20.86 19.24 -9.41
CA LYS A 287 22.07 18.92 -10.17
C LYS A 287 22.62 17.53 -9.83
N LYS A 288 22.73 17.19 -8.55
CA LYS A 288 23.26 15.88 -8.11
C LYS A 288 22.31 14.74 -8.48
N LEU A 289 21.00 14.97 -8.44
CA LEU A 289 19.99 14.01 -8.90
C LEU A 289 20.18 13.72 -10.39
N LEU A 290 20.20 14.77 -11.22
CA LEU A 290 20.41 14.65 -12.67
C LEU A 290 21.73 13.97 -13.02
N ASP A 291 22.84 14.44 -12.43
CA ASP A 291 24.17 13.88 -12.70
C ASP A 291 24.23 12.38 -12.40
N ARG A 292 23.64 11.93 -11.27
CA ARG A 292 23.65 10.52 -10.88
C ARG A 292 22.69 9.66 -11.71
N THR A 293 21.54 10.18 -12.10
CA THR A 293 20.60 9.48 -12.98
C THR A 293 21.18 9.31 -14.38
N ILE A 294 21.76 10.37 -14.95
CA ILE A 294 22.39 10.35 -16.28
C ILE A 294 23.62 9.44 -16.30
N ALA A 295 24.38 9.37 -15.21
CA ALA A 295 25.51 8.47 -15.09
C ALA A 295 25.14 6.97 -15.18
N LYS A 296 23.85 6.62 -15.18
CA LYS A 296 23.35 5.26 -15.41
C LYS A 296 23.18 4.91 -16.89
N ALA A 297 23.34 5.89 -17.78
CA ALA A 297 23.31 5.66 -19.22
C ALA A 297 24.42 4.68 -19.61
N ASP A 298 24.09 3.77 -20.52
CA ASP A 298 24.93 2.70 -20.98
C ASP A 298 25.14 2.83 -22.50
N SER A 299 26.38 3.08 -22.92
CA SER A 299 26.72 3.28 -24.33
C SER A 299 26.51 2.03 -25.17
N ASP A 300 26.69 0.85 -24.59
CA ASP A 300 26.66 -0.41 -25.32
C ASP A 300 25.21 -0.83 -25.57
N LEU A 301 24.33 -0.68 -24.57
CA LEU A 301 22.89 -0.87 -24.75
C LEU A 301 22.31 0.15 -25.75
N ASN A 302 22.78 1.41 -25.68
CA ASN A 302 22.38 2.44 -26.64
C ASN A 302 22.78 2.08 -28.07
N ALA A 303 24.00 1.59 -28.29
CA ALA A 303 24.48 1.17 -29.61
C ALA A 303 23.69 -0.01 -30.16
N GLN A 304 23.23 -0.91 -29.29
CA GLN A 304 22.38 -2.06 -29.63
C GLN A 304 20.90 -1.71 -29.78
N LYS A 305 20.51 -0.45 -29.55
CA LYS A 305 19.12 0.02 -29.55
C LYS A 305 18.23 -0.74 -28.57
N ILE A 306 18.77 -1.05 -27.40
CA ILE A 306 18.04 -1.68 -26.30
C ILE A 306 17.56 -0.55 -25.38
N ASP A 307 16.26 -0.53 -25.08
CA ASP A 307 15.70 0.35 -24.05
C ASP A 307 15.93 -0.27 -22.67
N TYR A 308 16.41 0.49 -21.69
CA TYR A 308 16.73 -0.03 -20.37
C TYR A 308 16.25 0.92 -19.29
N CYS A 309 16.13 0.41 -18.07
CA CYS A 309 15.63 1.19 -16.95
C CYS A 309 16.69 1.51 -15.89
N TRP A 310 16.35 2.46 -15.02
CA TRP A 310 16.95 2.56 -13.69
C TRP A 310 15.87 3.03 -12.71
N ALA A 311 15.50 2.19 -11.74
CA ALA A 311 14.33 2.46 -10.92
C ALA A 311 14.65 3.05 -9.54
N HIS A 312 13.84 4.04 -9.17
CA HIS A 312 13.80 4.69 -7.87
C HIS A 312 12.41 4.56 -7.25
N PHE A 313 12.34 3.90 -6.09
CA PHE A 313 11.10 3.80 -5.31
C PHE A 313 11.27 4.55 -3.98
N GLN A 314 10.27 5.32 -3.59
CA GLN A 314 10.25 6.08 -2.35
C GLN A 314 8.86 6.04 -1.68
N ASP A 315 8.79 6.37 -0.40
CA ASP A 315 7.49 6.71 0.18
C ASP A 315 7.02 8.04 -0.40
N LEU A 316 5.74 8.16 -0.77
CA LEU A 316 5.14 9.39 -1.25
C LEU A 316 5.36 10.54 -0.25
N HIS A 317 5.35 10.20 1.04
CA HIS A 317 5.52 11.12 2.16
C HIS A 317 6.94 11.62 2.36
N ALA A 318 7.93 10.97 1.74
CA ALA A 318 9.30 11.47 1.72
C ALA A 318 9.40 12.86 1.08
N LEU A 319 8.51 13.16 0.12
CA LEU A 319 8.40 14.49 -0.49
C LEU A 319 8.06 15.61 0.52
N CYS A 320 7.58 15.24 1.71
CA CYS A 320 7.19 16.15 2.78
C CYS A 320 8.23 16.28 3.90
N PHE A 321 9.37 15.56 3.82
CA PHE A 321 10.37 15.53 4.89
C PHE A 321 11.17 16.84 5.01
N ASN A 322 11.34 17.54 3.89
CA ASN A 322 12.04 18.82 3.83
C ASN A 322 11.35 19.76 2.83
N PRO A 323 11.31 21.08 3.09
CA PRO A 323 10.75 22.07 2.17
C PRO A 323 11.25 21.98 0.73
N LYS A 324 12.48 21.47 0.52
CA LYS A 324 13.11 21.39 -0.81
C LYS A 324 12.84 20.09 -1.56
N THR A 325 12.39 19.02 -0.91
CA THR A 325 12.32 17.68 -1.53
C THR A 325 11.32 17.64 -2.68
N ALA A 326 10.08 18.07 -2.44
CA ALA A 326 9.05 18.15 -3.48
C ALA A 326 9.49 19.05 -4.65
N PRO A 327 9.89 20.32 -4.44
CA PRO A 327 10.38 21.17 -5.54
C PRO A 327 11.57 20.58 -6.30
N ASN A 328 12.49 19.89 -5.62
CA ASN A 328 13.62 19.23 -6.28
C ASN A 328 13.17 18.06 -7.16
N PHE A 329 12.21 17.26 -6.70
CA PHE A 329 11.62 16.17 -7.48
C PHE A 329 10.91 16.71 -8.73
N GLU A 330 10.10 17.77 -8.61
CA GLU A 330 9.47 18.44 -9.75
C GLU A 330 10.52 18.89 -10.79
N GLN A 331 11.57 19.56 -10.33
CA GLN A 331 12.64 20.03 -11.21
C GLN A 331 13.50 18.90 -11.82
N GLU A 332 13.66 17.78 -11.13
CA GLU A 332 14.34 16.60 -11.65
C GLU A 332 13.58 16.03 -12.85
N ILE A 333 12.29 15.75 -12.71
CA ILE A 333 11.46 15.16 -13.78
C ILE A 333 11.41 16.08 -15.00
N VAL A 334 11.18 17.38 -14.78
CA VAL A 334 11.14 18.37 -15.87
C VAL A 334 12.45 18.39 -16.64
N LYS A 335 13.59 18.51 -15.94
CA LYS A 335 14.91 18.61 -16.59
C LYS A 335 15.35 17.33 -17.27
N LEU A 336 15.06 16.16 -16.70
CA LEU A 336 15.32 14.88 -17.38
C LEU A 336 14.57 14.83 -18.72
N THR A 337 13.32 15.27 -18.71
CA THR A 337 12.48 15.31 -19.92
C THR A 337 13.00 16.31 -20.96
N GLU A 338 13.40 17.51 -20.53
CA GLU A 338 14.04 18.52 -21.40
C GLU A 338 15.33 17.97 -22.04
N LEU A 339 16.12 17.20 -21.29
CA LEU A 339 17.34 16.55 -21.75
C LEU A 339 17.10 15.32 -22.65
N GLY A 340 15.85 14.95 -22.89
CA GLY A 340 15.47 13.88 -23.80
C GLY A 340 15.48 12.48 -23.20
N TYR A 341 15.49 12.37 -21.87
CA TYR A 341 15.15 11.12 -21.16
C TYR A 341 13.64 11.08 -20.97
N LEU A 342 13.01 9.91 -21.09
CA LEU A 342 11.58 9.73 -20.83
C LEU A 342 11.41 8.96 -19.51
N PRO A 343 11.16 9.67 -18.39
CA PRO A 343 10.71 9.03 -17.16
C PRO A 343 9.38 8.29 -17.40
N VAL A 344 9.26 7.05 -16.93
CA VAL A 344 8.03 6.26 -17.06
C VAL A 344 7.71 5.47 -15.78
N SER A 345 6.46 5.03 -15.67
CA SER A 345 6.05 4.05 -14.66
C SER A 345 6.56 2.63 -14.98
N PRO A 346 6.67 1.74 -13.96
CA PRO A 346 7.11 0.36 -14.17
C PRO A 346 6.25 -0.43 -15.17
N ASP A 347 4.94 -0.23 -15.16
CA ASP A 347 4.03 -0.94 -16.07
C ASP A 347 4.23 -0.51 -17.53
N VAL A 348 4.51 0.77 -17.79
CA VAL A 348 4.78 1.28 -19.14
C VAL A 348 6.05 0.65 -19.70
N PHE A 349 7.13 0.60 -18.92
CA PHE A 349 8.39 -0.01 -19.34
C PHE A 349 8.20 -1.47 -19.75
N VAL A 350 7.59 -2.28 -18.86
CA VAL A 350 7.33 -3.69 -19.13
C VAL A 350 6.35 -3.89 -20.28
N ARG A 351 5.28 -3.09 -20.35
CA ARG A 351 4.28 -3.16 -21.43
C ARG A 351 4.88 -2.91 -22.79
N ARG A 352 5.76 -1.92 -22.90
CA ARG A 352 6.38 -1.57 -24.19
C ARG A 352 7.43 -2.60 -24.61
N LYS A 353 8.12 -3.24 -23.67
CA LYS A 353 8.94 -4.43 -23.93
C LYS A 353 8.10 -5.60 -24.45
N LEU A 354 7.01 -5.93 -23.74
CA LEU A 354 6.07 -6.98 -24.14
C LEU A 354 5.47 -6.77 -25.54
N LEU A 355 5.15 -5.51 -25.88
CA LEU A 355 4.58 -5.13 -27.18
C LEU A 355 5.63 -4.93 -28.28
N GLY A 356 6.92 -5.12 -28.00
CA GLY A 356 8.02 -4.89 -28.96
C GLY A 356 8.18 -3.43 -29.40
N ARG A 357 7.65 -2.48 -28.62
CA ARG A 357 7.84 -1.03 -28.84
C ARG A 357 9.18 -0.56 -28.33
N TYR A 358 9.66 -1.17 -27.25
CA TYR A 358 10.99 -0.99 -26.70
C TYR A 358 11.89 -2.13 -27.18
N GLY A 359 13.09 -1.81 -27.61
CA GLY A 359 14.09 -2.78 -28.04
C GLY A 359 14.53 -3.64 -26.88
N CYS A 360 14.62 -4.96 -27.09
CA CYS A 360 15.04 -5.94 -26.09
C CYS A 360 16.43 -6.46 -26.39
N GLY A 361 17.21 -6.74 -25.34
CA GLY A 361 18.44 -7.53 -25.44
C GLY A 361 18.15 -8.98 -25.81
N THR A 362 19.18 -9.70 -26.27
CA THR A 362 19.05 -11.14 -26.62
C THR A 362 18.64 -12.02 -25.45
N ASP A 363 19.02 -11.60 -24.24
CA ASP A 363 18.81 -12.34 -23.01
C ASP A 363 17.60 -11.81 -22.22
N GLU A 364 16.78 -10.93 -22.83
CA GLU A 364 15.57 -10.38 -22.22
C GLU A 364 14.29 -11.11 -22.69
N PRO A 365 13.37 -11.44 -21.77
CA PRO A 365 13.44 -11.17 -20.33
C PRO A 365 14.45 -12.06 -19.59
N GLN A 366 15.24 -11.44 -18.71
CA GLN A 366 16.20 -12.15 -17.87
C GLN A 366 15.47 -12.89 -16.76
N THR A 367 15.67 -14.20 -16.65
CA THR A 367 15.14 -14.99 -15.54
C THR A 367 15.99 -14.76 -14.28
N VAL A 368 15.35 -14.38 -13.17
CA VAL A 368 16.02 -14.10 -11.89
C VAL A 368 15.49 -14.97 -10.75
N GLN A 369 16.34 -15.23 -9.76
CA GLN A 369 16.01 -15.92 -8.52
C GLN A 369 15.95 -14.94 -7.35
N LEU A 370 14.96 -15.13 -6.48
CA LEU A 370 14.74 -14.28 -5.32
C LEU A 370 15.04 -15.00 -4.01
N LYS A 371 15.56 -14.26 -3.04
CA LYS A 371 15.79 -14.72 -1.67
C LYS A 371 14.45 -14.80 -0.93
N GLU A 372 14.21 -15.91 -0.24
CA GLU A 372 13.00 -16.12 0.56
C GLU A 372 12.90 -15.19 1.78
N ARG A 373 11.66 -14.86 2.16
CA ARG A 373 11.32 -14.04 3.35
C ARG A 373 12.22 -12.80 3.46
N THR A 374 12.16 -11.95 2.46
CA THR A 374 12.92 -10.69 2.38
C THR A 374 12.00 -9.48 2.28
N ALA A 375 12.55 -8.30 2.52
CA ALA A 375 11.84 -7.03 2.37
C ALA A 375 12.83 -5.89 2.08
N CYS A 376 12.34 -4.79 1.49
CA CYS A 376 13.21 -3.72 0.97
C CYS A 376 13.88 -2.85 2.05
N ARG A 377 13.36 -2.86 3.29
CA ARG A 377 13.83 -1.99 4.39
C ARG A 377 14.39 -2.69 5.59
N ASP A 378 14.88 -3.92 5.41
CA ASP A 378 15.54 -4.64 6.49
C ASP A 378 16.83 -3.92 6.93
N TRP A 379 17.24 -4.10 8.19
CA TRP A 379 18.42 -3.42 8.73
C TRP A 379 19.74 -3.99 8.23
N HIS A 380 19.77 -5.28 7.91
CA HIS A 380 20.99 -6.00 7.55
C HIS A 380 21.23 -5.95 6.04
N LEU A 381 21.93 -4.91 5.57
CA LEU A 381 22.20 -4.69 4.13
C LEU A 381 22.80 -5.90 3.40
N ASN A 382 23.70 -6.65 4.07
CA ASN A 382 24.38 -7.80 3.48
C ASN A 382 23.61 -9.11 3.61
N ASN A 383 22.58 -9.16 4.45
CA ASN A 383 21.77 -10.35 4.71
C ASN A 383 20.32 -9.94 4.95
N ILE A 384 19.67 -9.43 3.90
CA ILE A 384 18.30 -8.95 4.03
C ILE A 384 17.36 -10.11 4.35
N SER A 385 16.44 -9.89 5.28
CA SER A 385 15.38 -10.81 5.66
C SER A 385 14.13 -10.03 6.09
N LEU A 386 13.20 -10.65 6.83
CA LEU A 386 12.14 -9.96 7.58
C LEU A 386 12.58 -9.55 8.99
N GLY A 387 13.89 -9.52 9.26
CA GLY A 387 14.48 -9.44 10.61
C GLY A 387 14.03 -8.21 11.36
N ARG A 388 14.02 -7.06 10.68
CA ARG A 388 13.46 -5.80 11.19
C ARG A 388 12.03 -5.94 11.75
N TRP A 389 11.16 -6.76 11.18
CA TRP A 389 9.76 -6.87 11.62
C TRP A 389 9.54 -8.01 12.61
N GLU A 390 10.36 -9.05 12.54
CA GLU A 390 10.31 -10.17 13.48
C GLU A 390 11.07 -9.89 14.79
N GLY A 391 12.04 -8.96 14.76
CA GLY A 391 12.97 -8.70 15.88
C GLY A 391 14.16 -9.64 15.91
N LEU A 392 14.56 -10.17 14.75
CA LEU A 392 15.60 -11.18 14.58
C LEU A 392 16.74 -10.64 13.72
N LEU A 393 17.96 -11.14 13.93
CA LEU A 393 19.11 -10.83 13.06
C LEU A 393 18.96 -11.39 11.64
N ASP A 394 18.32 -12.56 11.54
CA ASP A 394 18.07 -13.22 10.26
C ASP A 394 16.82 -14.11 10.38
N SER A 395 15.80 -13.77 9.60
CA SER A 395 14.54 -14.52 9.48
C SER A 395 14.73 -15.87 8.80
N ASN A 396 15.80 -16.06 8.06
CA ASN A 396 16.13 -17.26 7.30
C ASN A 396 17.20 -18.13 8.00
N GLY A 397 17.85 -17.60 9.03
CA GLY A 397 18.85 -18.33 9.81
C GLY A 397 18.27 -19.59 10.47
N GLN A 398 19.08 -20.65 10.57
CA GLN A 398 18.70 -21.90 11.25
C GLN A 398 18.35 -21.64 12.72
N THR A 399 19.18 -20.84 13.38
CA THR A 399 18.94 -20.38 14.76
C THR A 399 18.33 -18.99 14.70
N LYS A 400 17.14 -18.82 15.29
CA LYS A 400 16.48 -17.51 15.40
C LYS A 400 17.11 -16.72 16.54
N ILE A 401 18.03 -15.83 16.21
CA ILE A 401 18.74 -14.98 17.17
C ILE A 401 18.05 -13.61 17.23
N VAL A 402 17.76 -13.14 18.44
CA VAL A 402 17.20 -11.81 18.67
C VAL A 402 18.21 -10.75 18.24
N ASP A 403 17.72 -9.70 17.59
CA ASP A 403 18.55 -8.53 17.31
C ASP A 403 18.71 -7.67 18.57
N GLU A 404 19.93 -7.62 19.11
CA GLU A 404 20.28 -6.87 20.31
C GLU A 404 20.85 -5.47 20.03
N ASN A 405 21.21 -5.19 18.77
CA ASN A 405 22.09 -4.08 18.44
C ASN A 405 21.34 -2.84 17.92
N HIS A 406 20.04 -2.95 17.67
CA HIS A 406 19.25 -1.84 17.19
C HIS A 406 18.56 -1.09 18.33
N PRO A 407 18.87 0.21 18.52
CA PRO A 407 18.24 1.01 19.56
C PRO A 407 16.79 1.33 19.21
N TYR A 408 15.98 1.61 20.23
CA TYR A 408 14.64 2.16 20.07
C TYR A 408 14.56 3.56 20.69
N PHE A 409 13.69 4.40 20.14
CA PHE A 409 13.49 5.77 20.65
C PHE A 409 12.35 5.80 21.66
N ARG A 410 12.68 6.15 22.90
CA ARG A 410 11.71 6.43 23.95
C ARG A 410 11.45 7.93 24.05
N GLN A 411 10.18 8.30 24.15
CA GLN A 411 9.81 9.68 24.44
C GLN A 411 9.89 9.93 25.96
N THR A 412 10.72 10.88 26.36
CA THR A 412 10.90 11.30 27.75
C THR A 412 10.42 12.75 27.94
N ARG A 413 10.33 13.22 29.19
CA ARG A 413 10.01 14.61 29.50
C ARG A 413 11.00 15.61 28.87
N ASN A 414 12.23 15.18 28.61
CA ASN A 414 13.31 16.02 28.06
C ASN A 414 13.50 15.82 26.54
N GLY A 415 12.56 15.16 25.86
CA GLY A 415 12.66 14.84 24.43
C GLY A 415 12.86 13.35 24.15
N ARG A 416 13.29 13.03 22.92
CA ARG A 416 13.56 11.64 22.53
C ARG A 416 14.91 11.19 23.07
N ARG A 417 14.92 10.05 23.75
CA ARG A 417 16.14 9.36 24.17
C ARG A 417 16.26 8.06 23.37
N GLU A 418 17.43 7.85 22.80
CA GLU A 418 17.81 6.57 22.21
C GLU A 418 18.19 5.62 23.35
N GLU A 419 17.49 4.49 23.44
CA GLU A 419 17.78 3.44 24.42
C GLU A 419 18.24 2.18 23.66
N PRO A 420 19.40 1.60 24.02
CA PRO A 420 19.76 0.29 23.53
C PRO A 420 18.79 -0.73 24.13
N GLY A 421 18.34 -1.69 23.34
CA GLY A 421 17.63 -2.82 23.90
C GLY A 421 17.20 -3.82 22.85
N PRO A 422 17.05 -5.10 23.27
CA PRO A 422 16.76 -6.18 22.37
C PRO A 422 15.41 -6.00 21.69
N GLN A 423 15.34 -6.44 20.44
CA GLN A 423 14.12 -6.41 19.64
C GLN A 423 13.16 -7.54 19.97
N CYS A 424 13.36 -8.24 21.11
CA CYS A 424 12.50 -9.32 21.59
C CYS A 424 11.04 -8.88 21.80
N TRP A 425 10.79 -7.59 22.01
CA TRP A 425 9.43 -7.04 22.09
C TRP A 425 8.65 -7.27 20.78
N LYS A 426 9.29 -7.28 19.61
CA LYS A 426 8.64 -7.57 18.32
C LYS A 426 8.19 -9.02 18.24
N ILE A 427 9.01 -9.94 18.74
CA ILE A 427 8.67 -11.37 18.82
C ILE A 427 7.44 -11.55 19.70
N ALA A 428 7.44 -10.95 20.90
CA ALA A 428 6.32 -11.01 21.83
C ALA A 428 5.06 -10.38 21.24
N PHE A 429 5.19 -9.20 20.63
CA PHE A 429 4.09 -8.46 20.00
C PHE A 429 3.49 -9.22 18.82
N ASN A 430 4.30 -9.74 17.91
CA ASN A 430 3.83 -10.54 16.77
C ASN A 430 3.11 -11.82 17.23
N ARG A 431 3.62 -12.47 18.29
CA ARG A 431 2.93 -13.62 18.91
C ARG A 431 1.60 -13.23 19.53
N MET A 432 1.56 -12.11 20.26
CA MET A 432 0.33 -11.59 20.86
C MET A 432 -0.72 -11.29 19.78
N ILE A 433 -0.38 -10.51 18.74
CA ILE A 433 -1.32 -10.16 17.66
C ILE A 433 -1.85 -11.43 16.98
N ARG A 434 -0.96 -12.36 16.61
CA ARG A 434 -1.36 -13.64 16.00
C ARG A 434 -2.34 -14.40 16.90
N ASN A 435 -2.05 -14.53 18.19
CA ASN A 435 -2.96 -15.20 19.12
C ASN A 435 -4.33 -14.50 19.22
N CYS A 436 -4.34 -13.17 19.26
CA CYS A 436 -5.58 -12.39 19.27
C CYS A 436 -6.38 -12.60 17.97
N PHE A 437 -5.72 -12.54 16.81
CA PHE A 437 -6.37 -12.76 15.53
C PHE A 437 -6.92 -14.18 15.39
N GLU A 438 -6.13 -15.20 15.71
CA GLU A 438 -6.56 -16.60 15.68
C GLU A 438 -7.75 -16.86 16.60
N THR A 439 -7.80 -16.19 17.77
CA THR A 439 -8.93 -16.28 18.71
C THR A 439 -10.20 -15.66 18.12
N VAL A 440 -10.10 -14.45 17.55
CA VAL A 440 -11.25 -13.75 16.96
C VAL A 440 -11.72 -14.46 15.68
N ARG A 441 -10.80 -14.86 14.82
CA ARG A 441 -11.07 -15.60 13.59
C ARG A 441 -11.75 -16.94 13.90
N GLY A 442 -11.15 -17.72 14.79
CA GLY A 442 -11.48 -19.12 15.05
C GLY A 442 -11.42 -19.99 13.78
N GLU A 443 -12.24 -21.04 13.74
CA GLU A 443 -12.33 -21.96 12.60
C GLU A 443 -13.80 -22.20 12.24
N TYR A 444 -14.09 -22.49 10.97
CA TYR A 444 -15.45 -22.75 10.49
C TYR A 444 -16.14 -23.93 11.21
N ASP A 445 -15.37 -24.97 11.53
CA ASP A 445 -15.88 -26.27 11.94
C ASP A 445 -15.63 -26.61 13.42
N ARG A 446 -14.79 -25.84 14.14
CA ARG A 446 -14.46 -26.16 15.54
C ARG A 446 -15.43 -25.48 16.51
N PRO A 447 -15.84 -26.16 17.58
CA PRO A 447 -16.61 -25.53 18.65
C PRO A 447 -15.76 -24.43 19.33
N GLY A 448 -16.27 -23.20 19.35
CA GLY A 448 -15.62 -22.03 19.95
C GLY A 448 -16.19 -20.69 19.43
N PRO A 449 -15.86 -19.56 20.07
CA PRO A 449 -16.48 -18.25 19.82
C PRO A 449 -15.91 -17.49 18.58
N GLY A 450 -15.43 -18.21 17.56
CA GLY A 450 -14.78 -17.60 16.40
C GLY A 450 -15.76 -16.99 15.38
N MET A 451 -15.41 -15.85 14.80
CA MET A 451 -16.26 -15.15 13.82
C MET A 451 -16.52 -15.98 12.56
N LEU A 452 -15.57 -16.81 12.11
CA LEU A 452 -15.80 -17.70 10.97
C LEU A 452 -16.88 -18.76 11.26
N ARG A 453 -16.96 -19.23 12.52
CA ARG A 453 -18.00 -20.16 12.94
C ARG A 453 -19.36 -19.50 12.98
N VAL A 454 -19.42 -18.30 13.59
CA VAL A 454 -20.64 -17.48 13.65
C VAL A 454 -21.22 -17.30 12.25
N LEU A 455 -20.39 -16.86 11.29
CA LEU A 455 -20.81 -16.69 9.89
C LEU A 455 -21.21 -18.02 9.23
N ALA A 456 -20.48 -19.11 9.49
CA ALA A 456 -20.79 -20.41 8.92
C ALA A 456 -22.12 -20.99 9.43
N ASP A 457 -22.52 -20.66 10.65
CA ASP A 457 -23.80 -21.10 11.23
C ASP A 457 -25.01 -20.38 10.63
N LEU A 458 -24.81 -19.19 10.06
CA LEU A 458 -25.83 -18.46 9.30
C LEU A 458 -26.08 -19.04 7.89
N VAL A 459 -25.23 -19.95 7.41
CA VAL A 459 -25.41 -20.60 6.10
C VAL A 459 -26.17 -21.92 6.29
N PRO A 460 -27.44 -22.03 5.83
CA PRO A 460 -28.35 -23.13 6.14
C PRO A 460 -28.10 -24.35 5.25
N THR A 461 -26.90 -24.93 5.33
CA THR A 461 -26.52 -26.15 4.61
C THR A 461 -25.60 -27.01 5.48
N SER A 462 -25.66 -28.33 5.33
CA SER A 462 -24.67 -29.22 5.96
C SER A 462 -23.37 -29.34 5.16
N ASN A 463 -23.34 -28.81 3.92
CA ASN A 463 -22.17 -28.89 3.05
C ASN A 463 -21.11 -27.86 3.44
N LYS A 464 -20.05 -28.33 4.11
CA LYS A 464 -18.91 -27.52 4.56
C LYS A 464 -18.28 -26.67 3.45
N ARG A 465 -18.15 -27.22 2.25
CA ARG A 465 -17.55 -26.49 1.12
C ARG A 465 -18.38 -25.27 0.74
N ILE A 466 -19.70 -25.42 0.70
CA ILE A 466 -20.62 -24.31 0.40
C ILE A 466 -20.56 -23.27 1.52
N LYS A 467 -20.57 -23.70 2.80
CA LYS A 467 -20.41 -22.80 3.93
C LYS A 467 -19.15 -21.94 3.81
N HIS A 468 -17.99 -22.55 3.62
CA HIS A 468 -16.72 -21.83 3.56
C HIS A 468 -16.70 -20.84 2.38
N GLN A 469 -17.18 -21.28 1.20
CA GLN A 469 -17.24 -20.43 0.01
C GLN A 469 -18.18 -19.22 0.20
N ASN A 470 -19.34 -19.41 0.83
CA ASN A 470 -20.29 -18.33 1.04
C ASN A 470 -19.84 -17.35 2.14
N VAL A 471 -19.22 -17.86 3.21
CA VAL A 471 -18.59 -17.00 4.23
C VAL A 471 -17.46 -16.18 3.62
N GLU A 472 -16.58 -16.80 2.82
CA GLU A 472 -15.51 -16.08 2.13
C GLU A 472 -16.06 -15.00 1.20
N ARG A 473 -17.09 -15.32 0.41
CA ARG A 473 -17.79 -14.35 -0.46
C ARG A 473 -18.33 -13.17 0.34
N PHE A 474 -18.96 -13.43 1.48
CA PHE A 474 -19.49 -12.36 2.34
C PHE A 474 -18.37 -11.51 2.94
N LEU A 475 -17.26 -12.10 3.41
CA LEU A 475 -16.13 -11.33 3.92
C LEU A 475 -15.51 -10.44 2.83
N ILE A 476 -15.40 -10.93 1.59
CA ILE A 476 -14.95 -10.12 0.45
C ILE A 476 -15.95 -8.99 0.16
N ALA A 477 -17.24 -9.28 0.17
CA ALA A 477 -18.28 -8.31 -0.13
C ALA A 477 -18.44 -7.26 0.97
N TYR A 478 -18.23 -7.62 2.24
CA TYR A 478 -18.25 -6.70 3.36
C TYR A 478 -17.16 -5.62 3.24
N ALA A 479 -16.09 -5.88 2.49
CA ALA A 479 -15.11 -4.85 2.16
C ALA A 479 -15.70 -3.70 1.31
N TYR A 480 -16.77 -3.96 0.54
CA TYR A 480 -17.53 -2.91 -0.15
C TYR A 480 -18.23 -1.99 0.84
N VAL A 481 -18.77 -2.52 1.94
CA VAL A 481 -19.34 -1.74 3.05
C VAL A 481 -18.25 -1.00 3.81
N TYR A 482 -17.13 -1.68 4.14
CA TYR A 482 -16.03 -1.09 4.89
C TYR A 482 -15.43 0.15 4.21
N TRP A 483 -15.38 0.15 2.88
CA TRP A 483 -14.94 1.29 2.07
C TRP A 483 -16.05 1.81 1.15
N ARG A 484 -17.30 1.87 1.67
CA ARG A 484 -18.54 2.27 0.97
C ARG A 484 -18.33 3.40 -0.03
N GLU A 485 -17.84 4.54 0.46
CA GLU A 485 -17.68 5.76 -0.34
C GLU A 485 -16.76 5.60 -1.55
N HIS A 486 -15.73 4.76 -1.44
CA HIS A 486 -14.86 4.48 -2.59
C HIS A 486 -15.67 3.83 -3.71
N PHE A 487 -16.49 2.82 -3.40
CA PHE A 487 -17.27 2.11 -4.40
C PHE A 487 -18.44 2.93 -4.96
N LEU A 488 -19.06 3.80 -4.15
CA LEU A 488 -20.04 4.78 -4.63
C LEU A 488 -19.43 5.71 -5.70
N ASN A 489 -18.17 6.14 -5.53
CA ASN A 489 -17.42 6.94 -6.53
C ASN A 489 -17.08 6.17 -7.83
N PHE A 490 -17.37 4.87 -7.88
CA PHE A 490 -17.22 4.01 -9.05
C PHE A 490 -18.54 3.41 -9.54
N ASP A 491 -19.65 4.10 -9.30
CA ASP A 491 -20.98 3.81 -9.84
C ASP A 491 -21.65 2.55 -9.25
N MET A 492 -21.22 2.09 -8.07
CA MET A 492 -21.96 1.10 -7.28
C MET A 492 -23.17 1.77 -6.63
N SER A 493 -24.34 1.12 -6.60
CA SER A 493 -25.52 1.74 -6.00
C SER A 493 -25.51 1.63 -4.48
N GLU A 494 -26.12 2.60 -3.79
CA GLU A 494 -26.30 2.54 -2.33
C GLU A 494 -27.08 1.31 -1.88
N SER A 495 -28.04 0.85 -2.70
CA SER A 495 -28.83 -0.36 -2.43
C SER A 495 -27.98 -1.63 -2.49
N ASP A 496 -27.02 -1.72 -3.42
CA ASP A 496 -26.13 -2.89 -3.52
C ASP A 496 -25.19 -2.99 -2.31
N LEU A 497 -24.97 -1.87 -1.62
CA LEU A 497 -24.13 -1.76 -0.43
C LEU A 497 -24.91 -1.87 0.88
N ASN A 498 -26.25 -1.94 0.83
CA ASN A 498 -27.07 -2.16 2.01
C ASN A 498 -27.01 -3.64 2.41
N LEU A 499 -26.82 -3.91 3.70
CA LEU A 499 -26.66 -5.26 4.23
C LEU A 499 -27.92 -6.14 4.09
N HIS A 500 -29.12 -5.56 3.98
CA HIS A 500 -30.35 -6.31 3.63
C HIS A 500 -30.26 -7.00 2.26
N VAL A 501 -29.46 -6.45 1.34
CA VAL A 501 -29.21 -7.05 0.02
C VAL A 501 -27.92 -7.88 0.05
N LEU A 502 -26.84 -7.27 0.52
CA LEU A 502 -25.50 -7.82 0.41
C LEU A 502 -25.30 -9.11 1.22
N ALA A 503 -25.84 -9.20 2.44
CA ALA A 503 -25.67 -10.39 3.28
C ALA A 503 -26.41 -11.62 2.72
N PRO A 504 -27.72 -11.55 2.36
CA PRO A 504 -28.41 -12.68 1.72
C PRO A 504 -27.78 -13.11 0.39
N GLU A 505 -27.43 -12.18 -0.50
CA GLU A 505 -26.88 -12.51 -1.82
C GLU A 505 -25.57 -13.30 -1.76
N THR A 506 -24.80 -13.11 -0.69
CA THR A 506 -23.47 -13.69 -0.53
C THR A 506 -23.47 -14.90 0.39
N LEU A 507 -24.04 -14.80 1.60
CA LEU A 507 -24.10 -15.91 2.56
C LEU A 507 -25.03 -17.04 2.08
N LEU A 508 -26.09 -16.70 1.35
CA LEU A 508 -27.05 -17.68 0.82
C LEU A 508 -26.82 -17.99 -0.67
N HIS A 509 -25.67 -17.62 -1.21
CA HIS A 509 -25.37 -17.85 -2.63
C HIS A 509 -25.55 -19.32 -3.02
N GLY A 510 -26.41 -19.57 -4.01
CA GLY A 510 -26.73 -20.91 -4.50
C GLY A 510 -27.73 -21.70 -3.64
N LEU A 511 -28.24 -21.15 -2.53
CA LEU A 511 -29.23 -21.77 -1.65
C LEU A 511 -30.61 -21.16 -1.90
N ARG A 512 -31.42 -21.83 -2.74
CA ARG A 512 -32.75 -21.32 -3.14
C ARG A 512 -33.75 -21.42 -1.99
N GLY A 513 -34.51 -20.34 -1.76
CA GLY A 513 -35.59 -20.28 -0.77
C GLY A 513 -35.13 -20.17 0.68
N ALA A 514 -33.83 -19.97 0.91
CA ALA A 514 -33.32 -19.57 2.22
C ALA A 514 -33.42 -18.04 2.35
N GLU A 515 -33.69 -17.58 3.57
CA GLU A 515 -33.75 -16.16 3.94
C GLU A 515 -32.98 -15.97 5.26
N LEU A 516 -32.43 -14.77 5.45
CA LEU A 516 -31.86 -14.35 6.73
C LEU A 516 -32.86 -13.45 7.43
N THR A 517 -33.02 -13.59 8.74
CA THR A 517 -33.72 -12.60 9.56
C THR A 517 -32.85 -11.37 9.76
N ASP A 518 -33.45 -10.23 10.12
CA ASP A 518 -32.71 -8.99 10.39
C ASP A 518 -31.68 -9.19 11.52
N GLU A 519 -32.04 -9.93 12.57
CA GLU A 519 -31.11 -10.34 13.64
C GLU A 519 -29.89 -11.09 13.08
N GLN A 520 -30.09 -12.01 12.14
CA GLN A 520 -28.99 -12.75 11.52
C GLN A 520 -28.11 -11.86 10.64
N ILE A 521 -28.69 -10.85 9.98
CA ILE A 521 -27.94 -9.85 9.20
C ILE A 521 -27.07 -8.98 10.12
N VAL A 522 -27.62 -8.52 11.26
CA VAL A 522 -26.84 -7.80 12.28
C VAL A 522 -25.67 -8.64 12.77
N VAL A 523 -25.92 -9.91 13.15
CA VAL A 523 -24.88 -10.84 13.59
C VAL A 523 -23.82 -11.04 12.51
N ALA A 524 -24.22 -11.20 11.25
CA ALA A 524 -23.30 -11.34 10.13
C ALA A 524 -22.38 -10.12 10.00
N ALA A 525 -22.95 -8.92 10.00
CA ALA A 525 -22.19 -7.68 9.86
C ALA A 525 -21.24 -7.43 11.03
N VAL A 526 -21.68 -7.67 12.28
CA VAL A 526 -20.82 -7.57 13.46
C VAL A 526 -19.66 -8.58 13.38
N ALA A 527 -19.94 -9.83 12.99
CA ALA A 527 -18.90 -10.85 12.83
C ALA A 527 -17.90 -10.51 11.72
N ALA A 528 -18.37 -9.98 10.59
CA ALA A 528 -17.49 -9.52 9.51
C ALA A 528 -16.64 -8.33 9.92
N GLN A 529 -17.21 -7.35 10.63
CA GLN A 529 -16.46 -6.21 11.17
C GLN A 529 -15.39 -6.68 12.18
N ALA A 530 -15.77 -7.56 13.11
CA ALA A 530 -14.87 -8.17 14.08
C ALA A 530 -13.76 -9.00 13.42
N TYR A 531 -13.99 -9.58 12.24
CA TYR A 531 -12.94 -10.23 11.46
C TYR A 531 -11.96 -9.21 10.82
N HIS A 532 -12.49 -8.14 10.21
CA HIS A 532 -11.65 -7.15 9.50
C HIS A 532 -10.78 -6.29 10.43
N LEU A 533 -11.25 -5.98 11.65
CA LEU A 533 -10.54 -5.10 12.58
C LEU A 533 -9.18 -5.67 13.07
N PRO A 534 -9.06 -6.94 13.49
CA PRO A 534 -7.77 -7.56 13.79
C PRO A 534 -6.87 -7.70 12.58
N VAL A 535 -7.41 -8.01 11.39
CA VAL A 535 -6.62 -8.02 10.14
C VAL A 535 -5.99 -6.65 9.92
N ARG A 536 -6.74 -5.57 10.17
CA ARG A 536 -6.19 -4.22 10.15
C ARG A 536 -5.09 -3.99 11.19
N ARG A 537 -5.20 -4.57 12.39
CA ARG A 537 -4.17 -4.50 13.44
C ARG A 537 -2.92 -5.34 13.16
N HIS A 538 -2.99 -6.29 12.22
CA HIS A 538 -1.81 -7.01 11.70
C HIS A 538 -0.93 -6.16 10.76
N GLY A 539 -1.38 -4.96 10.38
CA GLY A 539 -0.57 -4.00 9.62
C GLY A 539 0.72 -3.61 10.33
N LEU A 540 1.64 -2.99 9.60
CA LEU A 540 3.00 -2.59 10.04
C LEU A 540 3.11 -1.80 11.35
N SER A 541 2.00 -1.33 11.92
CA SER A 541 1.95 -0.46 13.09
C SER A 541 2.09 -1.19 14.44
N GLY A 542 3.27 -1.76 14.69
CA GLY A 542 3.77 -1.94 16.05
C GLY A 542 4.30 -0.61 16.63
N PRO A 543 4.34 -0.42 17.97
CA PRO A 543 4.72 0.84 18.63
C PRO A 543 6.16 1.36 18.35
N GLY A 544 6.95 0.68 17.51
CA GLY A 544 8.33 1.04 17.16
C GLY A 544 8.58 1.49 15.71
N GLN A 545 7.60 1.50 14.81
CA GLN A 545 7.82 1.92 13.41
C GLN A 545 7.79 3.44 13.20
N ARG A 546 8.36 4.21 14.14
CA ARG A 546 8.74 5.58 13.84
C ARG A 546 10.01 5.50 13.01
N HIS A 547 9.86 5.64 11.69
CA HIS A 547 10.97 6.02 10.82
C HIS A 547 11.75 7.13 11.52
N SER A 548 13.06 6.98 11.56
CA SER A 548 13.99 8.02 11.99
C SER A 548 13.69 9.28 11.18
N ARG A 549 12.81 10.14 11.72
CA ARG A 549 12.73 11.53 11.27
C ARG A 549 14.17 12.04 11.38
N PRO A 550 14.74 12.67 10.33
CA PRO A 550 15.94 13.46 10.54
C PRO A 550 15.64 14.44 11.70
N PRO A 551 16.63 14.75 12.55
CA PRO A 551 16.43 15.73 13.59
C PRO A 551 15.88 16.99 12.91
N LEU A 552 14.66 17.38 13.28
CA LEU A 552 14.15 18.69 12.96
C LEU A 552 15.23 19.66 13.41
N ALA A 553 15.72 20.50 12.48
CA ALA A 553 16.66 21.55 12.80
C ALA A 553 16.13 22.25 14.05
N GLY A 554 16.92 22.23 15.13
CA GLY A 554 16.56 22.90 16.36
C GLY A 554 16.21 24.36 16.08
N PRO A 555 15.38 24.99 16.93
CA PRO A 555 15.11 26.41 16.78
C PRO A 555 16.44 27.19 16.74
N PRO A 556 16.52 28.29 15.99
CA PRO A 556 17.69 29.15 16.03
C PRO A 556 18.00 29.49 17.48
N ARG A 557 19.27 29.32 17.87
CA ARG A 557 19.78 29.81 19.15
C ARG A 557 19.83 31.34 19.08
N ASP A 558 18.70 31.98 19.33
CA ASP A 558 18.67 33.39 19.69
C ASP A 558 17.97 33.51 21.04
N GLY A 559 18.74 33.98 22.02
CA GLY A 559 18.28 34.22 23.37
C GLY A 559 17.28 35.38 23.39
N ALA A 560 16.09 35.10 23.89
CA ALA A 560 15.23 36.10 24.50
C ALA A 560 14.42 35.41 25.60
N ALA A 561 14.75 35.75 26.84
CA ALA A 561 14.01 35.34 28.02
C ALA A 561 12.58 35.88 27.94
N ILE A 562 11.57 35.01 28.07
CA ILE A 562 10.21 35.43 28.42
C ILE A 562 9.62 34.40 29.39
N GLY A 563 9.59 34.80 30.67
CA GLY A 563 8.42 34.74 31.55
C GLY A 563 7.77 33.38 31.83
N GLU A 564 8.05 32.85 33.01
CA GLU A 564 7.18 31.93 33.74
C GLU A 564 5.74 32.43 33.77
N PHE A 565 4.78 31.61 33.33
CA PHE A 565 3.41 31.64 33.83
C PHE A 565 2.85 30.21 33.85
N LEU A 566 2.97 29.57 35.02
CA LEU A 566 2.14 28.43 35.41
C LEU A 566 0.74 28.95 35.78
N PRO A 567 -0.31 28.20 35.41
CA PRO A 567 -1.35 27.89 36.38
C PRO A 567 -1.37 26.40 36.69
N ARG A 568 -1.39 26.11 38.00
CA ARG A 568 -1.67 24.80 38.58
C ARG A 568 -3.18 24.52 38.57
N GLY A 569 -3.54 23.24 38.50
CA GLY A 569 -4.91 22.71 38.67
C GLY A 569 -5.52 22.35 37.31
N THR A 570 -6.09 21.19 37.07
CA THR A 570 -6.69 20.17 37.94
C THR A 570 -6.82 18.84 37.17
N ASP A 571 -7.03 17.78 37.94
CA ASP A 571 -7.65 16.50 37.58
C ASP A 571 -6.86 15.46 36.77
N ARG A 572 -6.27 14.55 37.56
CA ARG A 572 -5.85 13.20 37.16
C ARG A 572 -7.08 12.41 36.73
N VAL A 573 -7.17 12.04 35.46
CA VAL A 573 -8.01 10.93 35.01
C VAL A 573 -7.14 9.68 34.93
N GLN A 574 -7.34 8.79 35.91
CA GLN A 574 -6.87 7.41 35.90
C GLN A 574 -7.66 6.64 34.84
N ILE A 575 -7.02 6.26 33.73
CA ILE A 575 -7.60 5.29 32.79
C ILE A 575 -7.14 3.91 33.24
N GLY A 576 -8.05 3.18 33.89
CA GLY A 576 -7.90 1.76 34.20
C GLY A 576 -8.17 0.92 32.96
N LEU A 577 -7.20 0.10 32.55
CA LEU A 577 -7.45 -1.04 31.67
C LEU A 577 -8.29 -2.06 32.44
N ARG A 578 -9.55 -2.24 32.07
CA ARG A 578 -10.27 -3.50 32.31
C ARG A 578 -10.05 -4.40 31.12
N ALA A 579 -9.48 -5.56 31.40
CA ALA A 579 -9.22 -6.63 30.47
C ALA A 579 -10.53 -7.25 29.96
N LEU A 580 -10.58 -7.47 28.64
CA LEU A 580 -11.25 -8.58 27.98
C LEU A 580 -10.27 -9.15 26.95
#